data_AF-A0A4V2AY52-F1
#
_entry.id   AF-A0A4V2AY52-F1
#
_cell.length_a   1.000
_cell.length_b   1.000
_cell.length_c   1.000
_cell.angle_alpha   90.00
_cell.angle_beta   90.00
_cell.angle_gamma   90.00
#
_symmetry.space_group_name_H-M   'P 1'
#
loop_
_entity.id
_entity.type
_entity.pdbx_description
1 polymer ?
#
loop_
_entity_poly.entity_id
_entity_poly.type
_entity_poly.pdbx_seq_one_letter_code
_entity_poly.pdbx_strand_id
1 'polypeptide(L)'
;MAYKTNRRDALTALGGLATLGLTYPGARLLSQTPADSLKEKKFVFTICAVGGANIVDSFLAQGTGAAAYENLVTIPNSPFHAAPVLKNSIKGAIDMGNGYAQETFLKKFMADTIVMTSEVSSVNHIVAAKRAMSGDNANGGRTLPEAVAMAYGKNLPLANLMLAGGGYAQNGDDTSVGDMFRAQIVSDPLMFAFATHGYKGITDLAGAAEIKTGRELRNQLELVSRFHGQFKDSRILDSYMKNREAVIDTLEKGDTVTKLMLLDPAKNDLAKYGFEVSKDINLVREKFTNMGNDIYEARLALAFLACKNGLSNSATIAPSQNPLIADKSTPNAPIAFDWSHVDHRSAQNTMWSYILKGIDGLIELLKATDVDGDPAKGKMWDRSVIYIATEFGRDKVSGNGSGHHLNNGTVMISPLLNGNKIYGGIDAATGLTHGFNAQTGEPDKTKHMRERDMYGVVCQALGIDYMGRDNYKAMIRGA
;
A
#
# COMPACT_ATOMS: atom_id res chain seq x y z
N MET A 1 5.46 -44.53 -49.21
CA MET A 1 5.83 -43.45 -50.14
C MET A 1 5.84 -42.15 -49.37
N ALA A 2 7.02 -41.60 -49.14
CA ALA A 2 7.21 -40.36 -48.40
C ALA A 2 7.08 -39.16 -49.34
N TYR A 3 6.20 -38.21 -49.04
CA TYR A 3 6.22 -36.88 -49.64
C TYR A 3 6.87 -35.90 -48.67
N LYS A 4 8.07 -35.44 -49.05
CA LYS A 4 8.80 -34.33 -48.45
C LYS A 4 8.13 -33.03 -48.86
N THR A 5 7.63 -32.25 -47.92
CA THR A 5 7.23 -30.85 -48.18
C THR A 5 8.41 -29.94 -47.87
N ASN A 6 8.84 -29.18 -48.88
CA ASN A 6 10.03 -28.34 -48.87
C ASN A 6 9.72 -26.97 -48.22
N ARG A 7 10.63 -26.49 -47.36
CA ARG A 7 10.57 -25.19 -46.65
C ARG A 7 10.50 -23.95 -47.56
N ARG A 8 10.64 -24.09 -48.88
CA ARG A 8 10.56 -22.99 -49.85
C ARG A 8 9.14 -22.65 -50.31
N ASP A 9 8.18 -23.57 -50.20
CA ASP A 9 6.78 -23.28 -50.61
C ASP A 9 5.96 -22.59 -49.50
N ALA A 10 6.47 -22.57 -48.27
CA ALA A 10 5.84 -21.88 -47.13
C ALA A 10 6.21 -20.38 -47.06
N LEU A 11 7.18 -19.91 -47.84
CA LEU A 11 7.68 -18.52 -47.78
C LEU A 11 7.29 -17.65 -48.98
N THR A 12 6.54 -18.19 -49.95
CA THR A 12 6.08 -17.44 -51.13
C THR A 12 4.63 -16.94 -51.02
N ALA A 13 3.92 -17.26 -49.92
CA ALA A 13 2.53 -16.82 -49.69
C ALA A 13 2.39 -15.56 -48.80
N LEU A 14 3.49 -14.87 -48.47
CA LEU A 14 3.51 -13.70 -47.56
C LEU A 14 4.10 -12.44 -48.20
N GLY A 15 4.13 -12.37 -49.53
CA GLY A 15 4.60 -11.21 -50.28
C GLY A 15 3.54 -10.71 -51.26
N GLY A 16 2.67 -9.80 -50.80
CA GLY A 16 1.85 -8.99 -51.70
C GLY A 16 0.39 -8.85 -51.27
N LEU A 17 0.12 -7.89 -50.39
CA LEU A 17 -0.97 -6.92 -50.53
C LEU A 17 -0.93 -5.94 -49.36
N ALA A 18 -0.40 -4.76 -49.67
CA ALA A 18 -0.63 -3.56 -48.90
C ALA A 18 -2.11 -3.16 -48.97
N THR A 19 -2.53 -2.34 -48.00
CA THR A 19 -3.81 -1.62 -47.92
C THR A 19 -5.07 -2.48 -47.80
N LEU A 20 -5.50 -2.72 -46.55
CA LEU A 20 -6.86 -2.47 -46.03
C LEU A 20 -6.91 -2.88 -44.55
N GLY A 21 -7.54 -2.04 -43.73
CA GLY A 21 -7.57 -2.18 -42.27
C GLY A 21 -8.15 -3.52 -41.82
N LEU A 22 -7.37 -4.25 -41.02
CA LEU A 22 -7.83 -5.38 -40.24
C LEU A 22 -8.01 -4.93 -38.79
N THR A 23 -9.29 -4.69 -38.48
CA THR A 23 -9.86 -4.68 -37.14
C THR A 23 -9.43 -5.92 -36.35
N TYR A 24 -8.79 -5.72 -35.21
CA TYR A 24 -8.58 -6.76 -34.20
C TYR A 24 -9.95 -7.23 -33.65
N PRO A 25 -10.31 -8.51 -33.75
CA PRO A 25 -11.49 -9.05 -33.08
C PRO A 25 -11.10 -9.42 -31.65
N GLY A 26 -11.13 -8.43 -30.76
CA GLY A 26 -10.85 -8.61 -29.33
C GLY A 26 -11.56 -7.60 -28.42
N ALA A 27 -12.16 -6.55 -28.98
CA ALA A 27 -12.97 -5.60 -28.23
C ALA A 27 -14.45 -5.92 -28.42
N ARG A 28 -14.96 -6.94 -27.73
CA ARG A 28 -16.39 -6.93 -27.39
C ARG A 28 -16.58 -5.82 -26.37
N LEU A 29 -17.08 -4.68 -26.85
CA LEU A 29 -17.79 -3.70 -26.04
C LEU A 29 -18.81 -4.45 -25.18
N LEU A 30 -18.49 -4.60 -23.90
CA LEU A 30 -19.49 -4.87 -22.88
C LEU A 30 -20.11 -3.52 -22.51
N SER A 31 -21.43 -3.52 -22.57
CA SER A 31 -22.37 -2.46 -22.23
C SER A 31 -21.90 -1.54 -21.10
N GLN A 32 -21.77 -0.26 -21.43
CA GLN A 32 -21.54 0.83 -20.50
C GLN A 32 -22.80 1.05 -19.65
N THR A 33 -22.74 0.64 -18.39
CA THR A 33 -23.66 1.10 -17.34
C THR A 33 -23.20 2.46 -16.80
N PRO A 34 -24.03 3.20 -16.04
CA PRO A 34 -23.71 4.54 -15.48
C PRO A 34 -22.41 4.65 -14.65
N ALA A 35 -21.67 3.56 -14.47
CA ALA A 35 -20.34 3.46 -13.84
C ALA A 35 -19.19 4.04 -14.69
N ASP A 36 -19.43 4.51 -15.92
CA ASP A 36 -18.42 5.19 -16.74
C ASP A 36 -17.99 6.58 -16.22
N SER A 37 -18.69 7.12 -15.22
CA SER A 37 -18.27 8.33 -14.51
C SER A 37 -17.07 8.11 -13.60
N LEU A 38 -16.55 6.88 -13.46
CA LEU A 38 -15.44 6.50 -12.57
C LEU A 38 -14.16 6.08 -13.32
N LYS A 39 -13.87 6.65 -14.50
CA LYS A 39 -12.51 6.70 -15.11
C LYS A 39 -11.55 7.61 -14.31
N GLU A 40 -11.75 7.59 -13.01
CA GLU A 40 -11.46 8.59 -12.02
C GLU A 40 -10.34 8.06 -11.14
N LYS A 41 -9.27 8.84 -10.98
CA LYS A 41 -8.11 8.56 -10.13
C LYS A 41 -8.52 7.83 -8.84
N LYS A 42 -8.03 6.60 -8.66
CA LYS A 42 -8.25 5.79 -7.44
C LYS A 42 -6.94 5.54 -6.72
N PHE A 43 -7.06 5.33 -5.41
CA PHE A 43 -5.92 5.24 -4.52
C PHE A 43 -5.92 3.93 -3.74
N VAL A 44 -4.73 3.34 -3.57
CA VAL A 44 -4.53 2.28 -2.57
C VAL A 44 -3.42 2.68 -1.61
N PHE A 45 -3.72 2.56 -0.31
CA PHE A 45 -2.75 2.71 0.76
C PHE A 45 -2.62 1.34 1.44
N THR A 46 -1.53 0.64 1.15
CA THR A 46 -1.25 -0.66 1.75
C THR A 46 -0.44 -0.47 3.02
N ILE A 47 -1.03 -0.80 4.16
CA ILE A 47 -0.38 -0.72 5.46
C ILE A 47 0.18 -2.09 5.84
N CYS A 48 1.50 -2.20 5.98
CA CYS A 48 2.17 -3.46 6.25
C CYS A 48 2.15 -3.78 7.74
N ALA A 49 1.42 -4.82 8.14
CA ALA A 49 1.36 -5.32 9.50
C ALA A 49 2.44 -6.40 9.70
N VAL A 50 3.70 -5.95 9.73
CA VAL A 50 4.89 -6.80 9.77
C VAL A 50 4.99 -7.55 11.09
N GLY A 51 5.23 -8.86 11.03
CA GLY A 51 5.44 -9.71 12.20
C GLY A 51 4.17 -10.44 12.65
N GLY A 52 3.26 -10.79 11.76
CA GLY A 52 2.08 -11.60 12.12
C GLY A 52 1.06 -10.89 13.01
N ALA A 53 0.39 -9.88 12.46
CA ALA A 53 -0.71 -9.18 13.11
C ALA A 53 -1.95 -10.07 13.21
N ASN A 54 -2.23 -10.60 14.40
CA ASN A 54 -3.31 -11.53 14.62
C ASN A 54 -4.64 -10.80 14.72
N ILE A 55 -5.60 -11.12 13.85
CA ILE A 55 -6.90 -10.45 13.82
C ILE A 55 -7.77 -10.78 15.04
N VAL A 56 -7.53 -11.96 15.63
CA VAL A 56 -8.21 -12.45 16.85
C VAL A 56 -7.82 -11.63 18.10
N ASP A 57 -6.67 -10.95 18.05
CA ASP A 57 -6.20 -10.04 19.10
C ASP A 57 -6.59 -8.57 18.84
N SER A 58 -7.54 -8.36 17.93
CA SER A 58 -8.01 -7.04 17.53
C SER A 58 -9.49 -7.09 17.16
N PHE A 59 -9.83 -6.95 15.87
CA PHE A 59 -11.21 -6.76 15.39
C PHE A 59 -12.14 -7.95 15.60
N LEU A 60 -11.58 -9.14 15.87
CA LEU A 60 -12.32 -10.36 16.16
C LEU A 60 -12.08 -10.86 17.59
N ALA A 61 -11.68 -9.97 18.51
CA ALA A 61 -11.47 -10.34 19.91
C ALA A 61 -12.71 -11.06 20.49
N GLN A 62 -12.47 -12.09 21.29
CA GLN A 62 -13.53 -12.94 21.87
C GLN A 62 -13.58 -12.76 23.39
N GLY A 63 -14.77 -12.88 23.98
CA GLY A 63 -14.97 -12.88 25.44
C GLY A 63 -14.96 -14.29 26.05
N THR A 64 -14.93 -15.33 25.22
CA THR A 64 -14.94 -16.74 25.62
C THR A 64 -13.99 -17.56 24.74
N GLY A 65 -13.69 -18.79 25.16
CA GLY A 65 -12.83 -19.71 24.41
C GLY A 65 -11.33 -19.52 24.64
N ALA A 66 -10.52 -20.25 23.85
CA ALA A 66 -9.06 -20.29 24.03
C ALA A 66 -8.37 -18.92 23.88
N ALA A 67 -8.97 -18.03 23.09
CA ALA A 67 -8.45 -16.69 22.81
C ALA A 67 -9.17 -15.56 23.59
N ALA A 68 -9.91 -15.89 24.67
CA ALA A 68 -10.73 -14.92 25.39
C ALA A 68 -9.97 -13.73 26.00
N TYR A 69 -10.61 -12.57 26.01
CA TYR A 69 -10.28 -11.40 26.83
C TYR A 69 -11.29 -11.29 27.97
N GLU A 70 -10.82 -11.00 29.18
CA GLU A 70 -11.68 -10.79 30.35
C GLU A 70 -12.52 -9.51 30.23
N ASN A 71 -11.93 -8.44 29.68
CA ASN A 71 -12.55 -7.12 29.57
C ASN A 71 -12.76 -6.74 28.10
N LEU A 72 -13.47 -7.58 27.35
CA LEU A 72 -13.75 -7.34 25.94
C LEU A 72 -14.56 -6.04 25.74
N VAL A 73 -14.19 -5.24 24.73
CA VAL A 73 -14.94 -4.03 24.37
C VAL A 73 -15.93 -4.35 23.25
N THR A 74 -17.22 -4.23 23.53
CA THR A 74 -18.30 -4.41 22.54
C THR A 74 -18.55 -3.11 21.80
N ILE A 75 -18.70 -3.18 20.48
CA ILE A 75 -18.99 -2.01 19.64
C ILE A 75 -20.50 -1.96 19.36
N PRO A 76 -21.23 -0.93 19.83
CA PRO A 76 -22.67 -0.84 19.60
C PRO A 76 -23.02 -0.84 18.10
N ASN A 77 -24.06 -1.59 17.71
CA ASN A 77 -24.55 -1.70 16.34
C ASN A 77 -23.52 -2.22 15.33
N SER A 78 -22.57 -3.04 15.79
CA SER A 78 -21.50 -3.60 14.98
C SER A 78 -21.22 -5.06 15.35
N PRO A 79 -20.84 -5.92 14.41
CA PRO A 79 -20.36 -7.26 14.73
C PRO A 79 -18.92 -7.26 15.24
N PHE A 80 -18.22 -6.12 15.21
CA PHE A 80 -16.85 -6.03 15.70
C PHE A 80 -16.79 -6.09 17.22
N HIS A 81 -15.74 -6.74 17.70
CA HIS A 81 -15.29 -6.64 19.08
C HIS A 81 -13.87 -6.10 19.08
N ALA A 82 -13.55 -5.27 20.06
CA ALA A 82 -12.23 -4.67 20.20
C ALA A 82 -11.51 -5.24 21.42
N ALA A 83 -10.20 -5.46 21.27
CA ALA A 83 -9.34 -5.68 22.43
C ALA A 83 -9.32 -4.40 23.31
N PRO A 84 -9.39 -4.53 24.64
CA PRO A 84 -9.25 -3.38 25.52
C PRO A 84 -7.86 -2.76 25.40
N VAL A 85 -7.72 -1.47 25.72
CA VAL A 85 -6.39 -0.86 25.88
C VAL A 85 -5.71 -1.52 27.07
N LEU A 86 -4.50 -2.06 26.86
CA LEU A 86 -3.72 -2.70 27.90
C LEU A 86 -2.61 -1.78 28.40
N LYS A 87 -2.28 -1.88 29.69
CA LYS A 87 -1.09 -1.23 30.25
C LYS A 87 0.13 -2.11 29.99
N ASN A 88 0.70 -1.94 28.81
CA ASN A 88 1.84 -2.73 28.34
C ASN A 88 3.17 -2.11 28.78
N SER A 89 4.16 -2.95 29.07
CA SER A 89 5.52 -2.48 29.33
C SER A 89 6.57 -3.54 29.01
N ILE A 90 7.75 -3.10 28.60
CA ILE A 90 8.92 -3.98 28.48
C ILE A 90 9.49 -4.17 29.87
N LYS A 91 9.31 -5.39 30.43
CA LYS A 91 9.79 -5.79 31.76
C LYS A 91 9.37 -4.85 32.90
N GLY A 92 8.22 -4.18 32.80
CA GLY A 92 7.75 -3.22 33.82
C GLY A 92 8.50 -1.89 33.84
N ALA A 93 9.43 -1.65 32.91
CA ALA A 93 10.35 -0.50 32.97
C ALA A 93 10.11 0.54 31.87
N ILE A 94 9.73 0.11 30.67
CA ILE A 94 9.47 0.99 29.52
C ILE A 94 8.02 0.79 29.13
N ASP A 95 7.20 1.83 29.24
CA ASP A 95 5.79 1.74 28.83
C ASP A 95 5.70 1.52 27.32
N MET A 96 4.78 0.66 26.89
CA MET A 96 4.63 0.29 25.49
C MET A 96 3.24 0.62 24.96
N GLY A 97 3.18 1.15 23.73
CA GLY A 97 1.96 1.59 23.08
C GLY A 97 1.71 3.09 23.21
N ASN A 98 0.75 3.57 22.43
CA ASN A 98 0.35 4.98 22.38
C ASN A 98 -1.03 5.22 23.04
N GLY A 99 -1.63 4.17 23.61
CA GLY A 99 -2.94 4.22 24.30
C GLY A 99 -4.15 4.49 23.39
N TYR A 100 -3.99 4.48 22.07
CA TYR A 100 -5.09 4.74 21.15
C TYR A 100 -6.06 3.53 21.12
N ALA A 101 -7.28 3.73 21.61
CA ALA A 101 -8.26 2.66 21.73
C ALA A 101 -8.83 2.25 20.37
N GLN A 102 -8.87 0.95 20.09
CA GLN A 102 -9.50 0.41 18.89
C GLN A 102 -11.00 0.72 18.82
N GLU A 103 -11.67 0.84 19.97
CA GLU A 103 -13.06 1.30 20.05
C GLU A 103 -13.23 2.71 19.45
N THR A 104 -12.29 3.63 19.74
CA THR A 104 -12.31 4.99 19.17
C THR A 104 -12.23 4.94 17.65
N PHE A 105 -11.36 4.09 17.10
CA PHE A 105 -11.24 3.88 15.66
C PHE A 105 -12.54 3.35 15.06
N LEU A 106 -13.10 2.28 15.64
CA LEU A 106 -14.30 1.64 15.12
C LEU A 106 -15.52 2.55 15.22
N LYS A 107 -15.68 3.34 16.29
CA LYS A 107 -16.75 4.34 16.39
C LYS A 107 -16.71 5.35 15.24
N LYS A 108 -15.51 5.72 14.77
CA LYS A 108 -15.34 6.65 13.64
C LYS A 108 -15.51 6.00 12.28
N PHE A 109 -15.03 4.76 12.10
CA PHE A 109 -14.79 4.19 10.76
C PHE A 109 -15.43 2.82 10.51
N MET A 110 -16.18 2.25 11.47
CA MET A 110 -16.79 0.92 11.31
C MET A 110 -17.63 0.80 10.05
N ALA A 111 -18.37 1.85 9.67
CA ALA A 111 -19.22 1.86 8.46
C ALA A 111 -18.46 1.59 7.17
N ASP A 112 -17.16 1.89 7.13
CA ASP A 112 -16.28 1.66 5.97
C ASP A 112 -15.30 0.51 6.20
N THR A 113 -15.33 -0.13 7.38
CA THR A 113 -14.40 -1.22 7.74
C THR A 113 -15.01 -2.58 7.46
N ILE A 114 -14.24 -3.45 6.84
CA ILE A 114 -14.50 -4.88 6.78
C ILE A 114 -13.32 -5.65 7.37
N VAL A 115 -13.63 -6.81 7.95
CA VAL A 115 -12.64 -7.83 8.31
C VAL A 115 -12.92 -9.05 7.47
N MET A 116 -11.87 -9.59 6.84
CA MET A 116 -11.97 -10.79 6.02
C MET A 116 -11.04 -11.85 6.61
N THR A 117 -11.58 -12.99 7.02
CA THR A 117 -10.79 -14.12 7.51
C THR A 117 -10.15 -14.85 6.34
N SER A 118 -8.96 -15.41 6.57
CA SER A 118 -8.18 -16.07 5.53
C SER A 118 -7.11 -16.98 6.11
N GLU A 119 -6.73 -17.99 5.35
CA GLU A 119 -5.51 -18.74 5.59
C GLU A 119 -4.45 -18.35 4.57
N VAL A 120 -3.30 -17.93 5.08
CA VAL A 120 -2.15 -17.66 4.24
C VAL A 120 -1.44 -18.97 3.88
N SER A 121 -0.54 -18.87 2.91
CA SER A 121 0.20 -20.00 2.33
C SER A 121 1.62 -20.16 2.87
N SER A 122 2.06 -19.27 3.77
CA SER A 122 3.41 -19.27 4.34
C SER A 122 3.46 -18.59 5.71
N VAL A 123 4.32 -19.10 6.60
CA VAL A 123 4.72 -18.45 7.86
C VAL A 123 6.12 -17.84 7.81
N ASN A 124 6.77 -17.87 6.65
CA ASN A 124 8.05 -17.18 6.44
C ASN A 124 7.77 -15.71 6.12
N HIS A 125 8.27 -14.77 6.95
CA HIS A 125 8.00 -13.34 6.82
C HIS A 125 8.18 -12.81 5.39
N ILE A 126 9.31 -13.09 4.75
CA ILE A 126 9.61 -12.54 3.41
C ILE A 126 8.63 -13.06 2.36
N VAL A 127 8.38 -14.38 2.35
CA VAL A 127 7.47 -15.00 1.38
C VAL A 127 6.03 -14.57 1.65
N ALA A 128 5.60 -14.60 2.91
CA ALA A 128 4.25 -14.28 3.33
C ALA A 128 3.91 -12.81 3.06
N ALA A 129 4.81 -11.88 3.38
CA ALA A 129 4.66 -10.47 3.04
C ALA A 129 4.53 -10.25 1.52
N LYS A 130 5.38 -10.87 0.70
CA LYS A 130 5.28 -10.77 -0.77
C LYS A 130 3.93 -11.30 -1.28
N ARG A 131 3.46 -12.41 -0.71
CA ARG A 131 2.19 -13.04 -1.10
C ARG A 131 0.97 -12.24 -0.65
N ALA A 132 1.02 -11.59 0.51
CA ALA A 132 0.00 -10.63 0.93
C ALA A 132 -0.13 -9.47 -0.06
N MET A 133 0.98 -9.04 -0.68
CA MET A 133 0.97 -7.99 -1.70
C MET A 133 0.49 -8.48 -3.07
N SER A 134 0.82 -9.71 -3.47
CA SER A 134 0.56 -10.25 -4.82
C SER A 134 -0.68 -11.15 -4.91
N GLY A 135 -1.37 -11.38 -3.78
CA GLY A 135 -2.45 -12.36 -3.71
C GLY A 135 -1.98 -13.78 -4.00
N ASP A 136 -0.76 -14.13 -3.57
CA ASP A 136 -0.05 -15.34 -4.00
C ASP A 136 -0.05 -15.49 -5.54
N ASN A 137 0.39 -14.43 -6.23
CA ASN A 137 0.46 -14.32 -7.68
C ASN A 137 -0.88 -14.35 -8.44
N ALA A 138 -1.99 -13.94 -7.82
CA ALA A 138 -3.33 -13.97 -8.41
C ALA A 138 -3.46 -13.27 -9.78
N ASN A 139 -2.78 -12.13 -9.97
CA ASN A 139 -2.86 -11.31 -11.18
C ASN A 139 -1.53 -11.39 -11.97
N GLY A 140 -1.18 -12.60 -12.40
CA GLY A 140 0.07 -12.86 -13.13
C GLY A 140 1.34 -12.59 -12.33
N GLY A 141 1.24 -12.46 -11.00
CA GLY A 141 2.35 -12.09 -10.12
C GLY A 141 2.45 -10.61 -9.77
N ARG A 142 1.58 -9.73 -10.29
CA ARG A 142 1.56 -8.31 -9.92
C ARG A 142 1.24 -8.12 -8.45
N THR A 143 1.98 -7.25 -7.78
CA THR A 143 1.53 -6.72 -6.48
C THR A 143 0.30 -5.83 -6.66
N LEU A 144 -0.49 -5.67 -5.60
CA LEU A 144 -1.69 -4.85 -5.60
C LEU A 144 -1.36 -3.38 -5.90
N PRO A 145 -0.32 -2.76 -5.29
CA PRO A 145 0.13 -1.43 -5.68
C PRO A 145 0.52 -1.32 -7.16
N GLU A 146 1.22 -2.31 -7.73
CA GLU A 146 1.56 -2.30 -9.17
C GLU A 146 0.30 -2.34 -10.05
N ALA A 147 -0.70 -3.15 -9.71
CA ALA A 147 -1.95 -3.21 -10.47
C ALA A 147 -2.69 -1.87 -10.44
N VAL A 148 -2.73 -1.20 -9.28
CA VAL A 148 -3.34 0.12 -9.12
C VAL A 148 -2.55 1.20 -9.86
N ALA A 149 -1.22 1.18 -9.77
CA ALA A 149 -0.33 2.07 -10.51
C ALA A 149 -0.51 1.93 -12.02
N MET A 150 -0.63 0.71 -12.54
CA MET A 150 -0.90 0.48 -13.97
C MET A 150 -2.28 0.99 -14.39
N ALA A 151 -3.31 0.78 -13.56
CA ALA A 151 -4.68 1.16 -13.89
C ALA A 151 -4.91 2.68 -13.86
N TYR A 152 -4.33 3.40 -12.89
CA TYR A 152 -4.64 4.81 -12.66
C TYR A 152 -3.41 5.75 -12.62
N GLY A 153 -2.20 5.22 -12.78
CA GLY A 153 -0.95 5.95 -12.57
C GLY A 153 -0.20 6.37 -13.84
N LYS A 154 -0.76 6.16 -15.04
CA LYS A 154 -0.06 6.39 -16.32
C LYS A 154 0.57 7.78 -16.46
N ASN A 155 -0.04 8.82 -15.87
CA ASN A 155 0.41 10.20 -15.96
C ASN A 155 1.11 10.68 -14.67
N LEU A 156 1.43 9.77 -13.76
CA LEU A 156 2.05 10.11 -12.48
C LEU A 156 3.55 9.84 -12.56
N PRO A 157 4.40 10.77 -12.10
CA PRO A 157 5.85 10.60 -12.15
C PRO A 157 6.34 9.45 -11.26
N LEU A 158 5.63 9.14 -10.17
CA LEU A 158 5.98 8.12 -9.17
C LEU A 158 4.72 7.36 -8.74
N ALA A 159 4.08 6.67 -9.69
CA ALA A 159 2.78 6.03 -9.50
C ALA A 159 2.72 5.10 -8.28
N ASN A 160 3.82 4.41 -7.96
CA ASN A 160 3.91 3.47 -6.85
C ASN A 160 5.04 3.80 -5.87
N LEU A 161 4.69 4.33 -4.69
CA LEU A 161 5.65 4.64 -3.63
C LEU A 161 5.82 3.48 -2.65
N MET A 162 7.08 3.14 -2.35
CA MET A 162 7.45 2.11 -1.40
C MET A 162 8.12 2.73 -0.17
N LEU A 163 7.36 2.75 0.91
CA LEU A 163 7.71 3.27 2.23
C LEU A 163 7.77 2.13 3.27
N ALA A 164 8.02 0.91 2.78
CA ALA A 164 8.14 -0.30 3.57
C ALA A 164 9.45 -1.05 3.23
N GLY A 165 9.74 -2.12 3.97
CA GLY A 165 10.92 -2.96 3.78
C GLY A 165 10.56 -4.45 3.76
N GLY A 166 11.59 -5.30 3.67
CA GLY A 166 11.44 -6.75 3.70
C GLY A 166 10.66 -7.31 2.51
N GLY A 167 9.86 -8.36 2.72
CA GLY A 167 9.07 -8.98 1.66
C GLY A 167 8.02 -8.05 1.04
N TYR A 168 7.54 -7.05 1.79
CA TYR A 168 6.61 -6.03 1.29
C TYR A 168 7.22 -5.12 0.22
N ALA A 169 8.56 -4.97 0.23
CA ALA A 169 9.27 -4.13 -0.73
C ALA A 169 9.63 -4.85 -2.04
N GLN A 170 9.28 -6.13 -2.17
CA GLN A 170 9.56 -6.88 -3.39
C GLN A 170 8.58 -6.52 -4.50
N ASN A 171 9.12 -6.37 -5.71
CA ASN A 171 8.32 -6.26 -6.92
C ASN A 171 7.55 -7.57 -7.19
N GLY A 172 6.45 -7.44 -7.92
CA GLY A 172 5.73 -8.59 -8.44
C GLY A 172 6.51 -9.34 -9.52
N ASP A 173 6.14 -10.60 -9.75
CA ASP A 173 6.84 -11.47 -10.71
C ASP A 173 6.40 -11.24 -12.18
N ASP A 174 5.35 -10.43 -12.41
CA ASP A 174 4.88 -10.11 -13.76
C ASP A 174 5.85 -9.18 -14.48
N THR A 175 6.59 -9.70 -15.46
CA THR A 175 7.56 -8.93 -16.26
C THR A 175 6.94 -7.87 -17.17
N SER A 176 5.64 -7.93 -17.44
CA SER A 176 4.90 -6.95 -18.26
C SER A 176 4.64 -5.62 -17.56
N VAL A 177 4.80 -5.56 -16.23
CA VAL A 177 4.71 -4.31 -15.48
C VAL A 177 5.87 -3.40 -15.89
N GLY A 178 5.54 -2.24 -16.46
CA GLY A 178 6.51 -1.21 -16.85
C GLY A 178 7.20 -0.61 -15.63
N ASP A 179 8.46 -0.19 -15.79
CA ASP A 179 9.30 0.27 -14.67
C ASP A 179 8.70 1.47 -13.92
N MET A 180 7.98 2.35 -14.63
CA MET A 180 7.30 3.50 -14.03
C MET A 180 6.17 3.13 -13.05
N PHE A 181 5.67 1.89 -13.11
CA PHE A 181 4.63 1.37 -12.21
C PHE A 181 5.20 0.49 -11.08
N ARG A 182 6.50 0.18 -11.15
CA ARG A 182 7.20 -0.54 -10.07
C ARG A 182 7.41 0.37 -8.87
N ALA A 183 7.50 -0.27 -7.71
CA ALA A 183 7.76 0.37 -6.44
C ALA A 183 9.02 1.26 -6.49
N GLN A 184 8.85 2.54 -6.18
CA GLN A 184 9.94 3.49 -5.99
C GLN A 184 10.24 3.59 -4.50
N ILE A 185 11.40 3.08 -4.10
CA ILE A 185 11.79 3.01 -2.69
C ILE A 185 12.12 4.42 -2.18
N VAL A 186 11.48 4.79 -1.08
CA VAL A 186 11.79 5.99 -0.31
C VAL A 186 12.25 5.57 1.08
N SER A 187 13.57 5.60 1.28
CA SER A 187 14.18 5.18 2.55
C SER A 187 14.03 6.21 3.66
N ASP A 188 14.05 7.50 3.29
CA ASP A 188 13.92 8.62 4.23
C ASP A 188 12.75 9.51 3.79
N PRO A 189 11.57 9.40 4.42
CA PRO A 189 10.40 10.18 4.05
C PRO A 189 10.57 11.68 4.35
N LEU A 190 11.33 12.04 5.38
CA LEU A 190 11.53 13.44 5.76
C LEU A 190 12.44 14.17 4.76
N MET A 191 13.44 13.46 4.25
CA MET A 191 14.40 14.01 3.29
C MET A 191 13.99 13.82 1.82
N PHE A 192 12.94 13.04 1.54
CA PHE A 192 12.55 12.71 0.17
C PHE A 192 12.30 13.92 -0.72
N ALA A 193 11.73 15.00 -0.16
CA ALA A 193 11.43 16.22 -0.90
C ALA A 193 12.67 16.79 -1.63
N PHE A 194 13.85 16.75 -1.00
CA PHE A 194 15.10 17.24 -1.59
C PHE A 194 15.51 16.46 -2.84
N ALA A 195 15.19 15.16 -2.92
CA ALA A 195 15.50 14.33 -4.07
C ALA A 195 14.65 14.66 -5.32
N THR A 196 13.60 15.48 -5.16
CA THR A 196 12.67 15.81 -6.26
C THR A 196 13.08 17.05 -7.05
N HIS A 197 14.23 17.64 -6.73
CA HIS A 197 14.76 18.78 -7.45
C HIS A 197 16.29 18.72 -7.49
N GLY A 198 16.89 18.71 -8.69
CA GLY A 198 18.31 18.40 -8.87
C GLY A 198 19.29 19.54 -8.54
N TYR A 199 18.82 20.71 -8.13
CA TYR A 199 19.67 21.89 -7.91
C TYR A 199 19.10 22.93 -6.93
N LYS A 200 17.84 22.81 -6.48
CA LYS A 200 17.31 23.66 -5.40
C LYS A 200 18.10 23.38 -4.13
N GLY A 201 18.53 24.43 -3.45
CA GLY A 201 19.42 24.33 -2.29
C GLY A 201 20.89 24.68 -2.55
N ILE A 202 21.30 24.82 -3.81
CA ILE A 202 22.65 25.27 -4.18
C ILE A 202 22.65 26.81 -4.24
N THR A 203 23.46 27.46 -3.40
CA THR A 203 23.48 28.93 -3.26
C THR A 203 24.25 29.63 -4.39
N ASP A 204 25.32 29.00 -4.89
CA ASP A 204 26.17 29.53 -5.96
C ASP A 204 25.85 28.84 -7.31
N LEU A 205 24.56 28.75 -7.61
CA LEU A 205 24.08 27.99 -8.75
C LEU A 205 24.29 28.76 -10.06
N ALA A 206 24.79 28.06 -11.08
CA ALA A 206 24.83 28.59 -12.44
C ALA A 206 23.41 28.90 -12.96
N GLY A 207 23.28 29.78 -13.95
CA GLY A 207 21.97 30.09 -14.52
C GLY A 207 21.24 28.86 -15.08
N ALA A 208 19.91 28.96 -15.22
CA ALA A 208 19.10 27.84 -15.72
C ALA A 208 19.52 27.37 -17.12
N ALA A 209 20.07 28.28 -17.95
CA ALA A 209 20.59 27.96 -19.28
C ALA A 209 21.85 27.10 -19.20
N GLU A 210 22.75 27.39 -18.27
CA GLU A 210 23.98 26.64 -18.03
C GLU A 210 23.68 25.24 -17.47
N ILE A 211 22.72 25.12 -16.54
CA ILE A 211 22.27 23.81 -16.04
C ILE A 211 21.70 22.96 -17.17
N LYS A 212 20.84 23.56 -18.01
CA LYS A 212 20.26 22.88 -19.17
C LYS A 212 21.36 22.42 -20.13
N THR A 213 22.31 23.29 -20.45
CA THR A 213 23.47 22.98 -21.29
C THR A 213 24.29 21.83 -20.70
N GLY A 214 24.53 21.83 -19.39
CA GLY A 214 25.22 20.74 -18.70
C GLY A 214 24.47 19.41 -18.77
N ARG A 215 23.15 19.42 -18.63
CA ARG A 215 22.30 18.23 -18.79
C ARG A 215 22.34 17.67 -20.21
N GLU A 216 22.27 18.54 -21.22
CA GLU A 216 22.37 18.18 -22.63
C GLU A 216 23.75 17.59 -22.96
N LEU A 217 24.83 18.23 -22.50
CA LEU A 217 26.19 17.73 -22.69
C LEU A 217 26.40 16.37 -22.03
N ARG A 218 25.91 16.19 -20.79
CA ARG A 218 25.96 14.89 -20.10
C ARG A 218 25.28 13.80 -20.93
N ASN A 219 24.11 14.09 -21.50
CA ASN A 219 23.38 13.12 -22.32
C ASN A 219 24.16 12.75 -23.59
N GLN A 220 24.79 13.72 -24.25
CA GLN A 220 25.67 13.46 -25.40
C GLN A 220 26.87 12.60 -25.04
N LEU A 221 27.54 12.90 -23.91
CA LEU A 221 28.69 12.13 -23.41
C LEU A 221 28.30 10.70 -23.02
N GLU A 222 27.13 10.50 -22.42
CA GLU A 222 26.62 9.18 -22.06
C GLU A 222 26.45 8.30 -23.30
N LEU A 223 25.83 8.81 -24.37
CA LEU A 223 25.54 8.06 -25.60
C LEU A 223 26.80 7.53 -26.31
N VAL A 224 27.92 8.26 -26.19
CA VAL A 224 29.21 7.87 -26.77
C VAL A 224 30.11 7.11 -25.79
N SER A 225 29.66 6.91 -24.55
CA SER A 225 30.44 6.20 -23.53
C SER A 225 30.55 4.71 -23.83
N ARG A 226 31.65 4.09 -23.37
CA ARG A 226 31.81 2.63 -23.45
C ARG A 226 30.71 1.89 -22.68
N PHE A 227 30.24 2.45 -21.57
CA PHE A 227 29.17 1.88 -20.77
C PHE A 227 27.86 1.80 -21.56
N HIS A 228 27.43 2.91 -22.15
CA HIS A 228 26.25 2.92 -23.01
C HIS A 228 26.42 1.96 -24.19
N GLY A 229 27.58 1.94 -24.86
CA GLY A 229 27.86 0.98 -25.94
C GLY A 229 27.71 -0.49 -25.51
N GLN A 230 28.15 -0.83 -24.29
CA GLN A 230 28.04 -2.18 -23.73
C GLN A 230 26.61 -2.54 -23.30
N PHE A 231 25.83 -1.57 -22.82
CA PHE A 231 24.51 -1.78 -22.21
C PHE A 231 23.35 -1.16 -23.01
N LYS A 232 23.55 -0.82 -24.29
CA LYS A 232 22.57 -0.12 -25.14
C LYS A 232 21.20 -0.83 -25.27
N ASP A 233 21.16 -2.14 -25.06
CA ASP A 233 19.95 -2.96 -25.12
C ASP A 233 19.41 -3.30 -23.71
N SER A 234 19.99 -2.70 -22.67
CA SER A 234 19.59 -2.91 -21.28
C SER A 234 18.34 -2.10 -20.94
N ARG A 235 17.25 -2.80 -20.61
CA ARG A 235 16.03 -2.19 -20.05
C ARG A 235 16.33 -1.25 -18.88
N ILE A 236 17.28 -1.61 -18.02
CA ILE A 236 17.65 -0.80 -16.85
C ILE A 236 18.26 0.54 -17.28
N LEU A 237 19.13 0.54 -18.30
CA LEU A 237 19.75 1.76 -18.81
C LEU A 237 18.70 2.67 -19.48
N ASP A 238 17.84 2.09 -20.32
CA ASP A 238 16.74 2.82 -20.96
C ASP A 238 15.81 3.47 -19.93
N SER A 239 15.47 2.72 -18.89
CA SER A 239 14.63 3.18 -17.79
C SER A 239 15.29 4.31 -17.01
N TYR A 240 16.58 4.16 -16.67
CA TYR A 240 17.35 5.20 -16.01
C TYR A 240 17.40 6.50 -16.83
N MET A 241 17.67 6.41 -18.14
CA MET A 241 17.70 7.60 -19.00
C MET A 241 16.33 8.28 -19.10
N LYS A 242 15.25 7.51 -19.30
CA LYS A 242 13.88 8.04 -19.33
C LYS A 242 13.49 8.71 -18.02
N ASN A 243 13.80 8.10 -16.88
CA ASN A 243 13.51 8.68 -15.56
C ASN A 243 14.30 9.97 -15.36
N ARG A 244 15.59 9.97 -15.71
CA ARG A 244 16.46 11.13 -15.56
C ARG A 244 16.01 12.34 -16.39
N GLU A 245 15.44 12.11 -17.57
CA GLU A 245 15.02 13.18 -18.47
C GLU A 245 13.58 13.62 -18.23
N ALA A 246 12.63 12.68 -18.22
CA ALA A 246 11.21 13.01 -18.18
C ALA A 246 10.68 13.16 -16.74
N VAL A 247 11.07 12.26 -15.84
CA VAL A 247 10.53 12.26 -14.47
C VAL A 247 11.13 13.43 -13.69
N ILE A 248 12.44 13.63 -13.70
CA ILE A 248 13.08 14.76 -13.00
C ILE A 248 12.53 16.10 -13.48
N ASP A 249 12.43 16.31 -14.80
CA ASP A 249 11.88 17.55 -15.36
C ASP A 249 10.42 17.78 -14.92
N THR A 250 9.61 16.72 -14.88
CA THR A 250 8.23 16.78 -14.37
C THR A 250 8.18 17.15 -12.89
N LEU A 251 9.06 16.55 -12.06
CA LEU A 251 9.11 16.81 -10.63
C LEU A 251 9.52 18.27 -10.34
N GLU A 252 10.53 18.77 -11.06
CA GLU A 252 11.05 20.14 -10.93
C GLU A 252 10.00 21.18 -11.38
N LYS A 253 9.44 21.02 -12.58
CA LYS A 253 8.37 21.91 -13.09
C LYS A 253 7.12 21.88 -12.22
N GLY A 254 6.86 20.75 -11.56
CA GLY A 254 5.76 20.58 -10.63
C GLY A 254 5.97 21.22 -9.26
N ASP A 255 7.14 21.81 -8.97
CA ASP A 255 7.57 22.26 -7.64
C ASP A 255 7.31 21.22 -6.54
N THR A 256 7.63 19.97 -6.88
CA THR A 256 7.41 18.82 -5.99
C THR A 256 8.10 18.98 -4.66
N VAL A 257 9.32 19.53 -4.69
CA VAL A 257 10.15 19.74 -3.51
C VAL A 257 9.46 20.59 -2.46
N THR A 258 8.74 21.65 -2.84
CA THR A 258 7.94 22.44 -1.90
C THR A 258 6.71 21.66 -1.45
N LYS A 259 6.00 21.02 -2.38
CA LYS A 259 4.75 20.28 -2.09
C LYS A 259 4.93 19.12 -1.11
N LEU A 260 6.08 18.46 -1.15
CA LEU A 260 6.41 17.31 -0.30
C LEU A 260 7.27 17.66 0.92
N MET A 261 7.65 18.93 1.12
CA MET A 261 8.51 19.33 2.24
C MET A 261 7.85 19.06 3.60
N LEU A 262 8.36 18.07 4.34
CA LEU A 262 7.89 17.72 5.69
C LEU A 262 8.66 18.46 6.80
N LEU A 263 9.91 18.82 6.53
CA LEU A 263 10.73 19.56 7.49
C LEU A 263 10.18 20.97 7.71
N ASP A 264 10.38 21.48 8.92
CA ASP A 264 10.08 22.88 9.25
C ASP A 264 11.20 23.79 8.72
N PRO A 265 10.94 24.63 7.71
CA PRO A 265 11.96 25.51 7.16
C PRO A 265 12.53 26.50 8.17
N ALA A 266 11.76 26.92 9.18
CA ALA A 266 12.24 27.83 10.20
C ALA A 266 13.20 27.15 11.18
N LYS A 267 12.90 25.90 11.59
CA LYS A 267 13.76 25.15 12.51
C LYS A 267 15.04 24.62 11.86
N ASN A 268 14.99 24.40 10.55
CA ASN A 268 16.10 23.81 9.79
C ASN A 268 16.83 24.83 8.93
N ASP A 269 16.49 26.12 9.05
CA ASP A 269 17.10 27.22 8.29
C ASP A 269 17.11 26.94 6.78
N LEU A 270 16.00 26.43 6.25
CA LEU A 270 15.90 26.00 4.84
C LEU A 270 15.59 27.17 3.91
N ALA A 271 15.06 28.27 4.45
CA ALA A 271 14.74 29.48 3.67
C ALA A 271 15.99 30.09 3.02
N LYS A 272 17.15 30.06 3.70
CA LYS A 272 18.43 30.56 3.12
C LYS A 272 18.91 29.75 1.92
N TYR A 273 18.39 28.53 1.75
CA TYR A 273 18.67 27.63 0.64
C TYR A 273 17.56 27.66 -0.42
N GLY A 274 16.62 28.62 -0.33
CA GLY A 274 15.54 28.79 -1.29
C GLY A 274 14.43 27.74 -1.18
N PHE A 275 14.33 27.03 -0.05
CA PHE A 275 13.20 26.14 0.22
C PHE A 275 12.04 26.88 0.87
N GLU A 276 10.84 26.53 0.45
CA GLU A 276 9.60 27.08 0.96
C GLU A 276 8.82 26.03 1.75
N VAL A 277 7.86 26.51 2.54
CA VAL A 277 6.95 25.68 3.31
C VAL A 277 5.87 25.12 2.38
N SER A 278 5.57 23.82 2.47
CA SER A 278 4.38 23.26 1.81
C SER A 278 3.12 23.94 2.32
N LYS A 279 2.22 24.36 1.43
CA LYS A 279 0.91 24.93 1.84
C LYS A 279 0.07 23.95 2.68
N ASP A 280 0.35 22.66 2.54
CA ASP A 280 -0.35 21.58 3.23
C ASP A 280 0.36 21.10 4.51
N ILE A 281 1.49 21.71 4.90
CA ILE A 281 2.28 21.20 6.01
C ILE A 281 1.52 21.20 7.33
N ASN A 282 0.68 22.21 7.54
CA ASN A 282 -0.09 22.35 8.77
C ASN A 282 -1.18 21.28 8.85
N LEU A 283 -1.78 20.95 7.70
CA LEU A 283 -2.79 19.89 7.60
C LEU A 283 -2.21 18.54 8.04
N VAL A 284 -1.02 18.17 7.56
CA VAL A 284 -0.38 16.91 7.95
C VAL A 284 0.15 16.95 9.39
N ARG A 285 0.71 18.08 9.86
CA ARG A 285 1.21 18.23 11.24
C ARG A 285 0.13 18.12 12.29
N GLU A 286 -1.09 18.53 11.97
CA GLU A 286 -2.23 18.40 12.87
C GLU A 286 -2.54 16.91 13.14
N LYS A 287 -2.44 16.06 12.12
CA LYS A 287 -2.76 14.62 12.23
C LYS A 287 -1.56 13.76 12.65
N PHE A 288 -0.37 14.18 12.25
CA PHE A 288 0.90 13.46 12.45
C PHE A 288 1.87 14.31 13.27
N THR A 289 1.52 14.50 14.54
CA THR A 289 2.18 15.46 15.43
C THR A 289 3.62 15.07 15.80
N ASN A 290 4.00 13.81 15.65
CA ASN A 290 5.32 13.29 15.98
C ASN A 290 6.12 12.86 14.74
N MET A 291 5.70 13.22 13.52
CA MET A 291 6.39 12.81 12.27
C MET A 291 7.88 13.17 12.20
N GLY A 292 8.36 14.14 12.99
CA GLY A 292 9.78 14.47 13.08
C GLY A 292 10.64 13.39 13.76
N ASN A 293 10.05 12.58 14.63
CA ASN A 293 10.74 11.49 15.36
C ASN A 293 10.14 10.11 15.05
N ASP A 294 8.91 10.07 14.54
CA ASP A 294 8.19 8.87 14.19
C ASP A 294 8.15 8.69 12.66
N ILE A 295 8.94 7.72 12.18
CA ILE A 295 9.04 7.41 10.75
C ILE A 295 7.71 6.89 10.17
N TYR A 296 6.85 6.25 10.95
CA TYR A 296 5.56 5.77 10.45
C TYR A 296 4.63 6.95 10.14
N GLU A 297 4.56 7.93 11.06
CA GLU A 297 3.83 9.17 10.84
C GLU A 297 4.41 9.96 9.65
N ALA A 298 5.74 10.02 9.50
CA ALA A 298 6.38 10.65 8.34
C ALA A 298 6.05 9.96 7.01
N ARG A 299 6.03 8.61 6.99
CA ARG A 299 5.65 7.82 5.81
C ARG A 299 4.20 8.05 5.43
N LEU A 300 3.28 8.09 6.39
CA LEU A 300 1.86 8.39 6.16
C LEU A 300 1.68 9.82 5.61
N ALA A 301 2.36 10.81 6.19
CA ALA A 301 2.34 12.18 5.72
C ALA A 301 2.82 12.30 4.28
N LEU A 302 3.97 11.68 3.95
CA LEU A 302 4.53 11.69 2.60
C LEU A 302 3.60 11.00 1.60
N ALA A 303 3.06 9.82 1.95
CA ALA A 303 2.14 9.09 1.07
C ALA A 303 0.89 9.92 0.74
N PHE A 304 0.30 10.57 1.75
CA PHE A 304 -0.82 11.48 1.55
C PHE A 304 -0.45 12.65 0.63
N LEU A 305 0.64 13.36 0.91
CA LEU A 305 1.06 14.52 0.11
C LEU A 305 1.38 14.13 -1.34
N ALA A 306 2.01 12.97 -1.56
CA ALA A 306 2.30 12.47 -2.89
C ALA A 306 1.01 12.15 -3.68
N CYS A 307 0.03 11.49 -3.06
CA CYS A 307 -1.25 11.22 -3.70
C CYS A 307 -2.04 12.50 -4.00
N LYS A 308 -2.11 13.42 -3.01
CA LYS A 308 -2.78 14.72 -3.13
C LYS A 308 -2.20 15.54 -4.29
N ASN A 309 -0.88 15.61 -4.39
CA ASN A 309 -0.19 16.43 -5.37
C ASN A 309 -0.01 15.76 -6.75
N GLY A 310 -0.66 14.61 -6.98
CA GLY A 310 -0.63 13.94 -8.29
C GLY A 310 0.73 13.33 -8.63
N LEU A 311 1.49 12.94 -7.62
CA LEU A 311 2.74 12.22 -7.81
C LEU A 311 2.54 10.70 -7.84
N SER A 312 1.58 10.21 -7.05
CA SER A 312 1.38 8.79 -6.80
C SER A 312 -0.11 8.46 -6.68
N ASN A 313 -0.43 7.19 -6.85
CA ASN A 313 -1.77 6.65 -6.59
C ASN A 313 -1.74 5.32 -5.83
N SER A 314 -0.56 4.77 -5.57
CA SER A 314 -0.40 3.63 -4.68
C SER A 314 0.78 3.86 -3.74
N ALA A 315 0.57 3.62 -2.46
CA ALA A 315 1.62 3.71 -1.44
C ALA A 315 1.62 2.45 -0.57
N THR A 316 2.80 1.87 -0.37
CA THR A 316 3.03 0.75 0.56
C THR A 316 3.79 1.27 1.77
N ILE A 317 3.22 1.15 2.97
CA ILE A 317 3.64 1.89 4.16
C ILE A 317 3.80 0.91 5.32
N ALA A 318 4.96 0.87 5.95
CA ALA A 318 5.18 0.06 7.15
C ALA A 318 5.52 0.94 8.36
N PRO A 319 5.20 0.50 9.60
CA PRO A 319 5.84 1.04 10.78
C PRO A 319 7.34 0.72 10.79
N SER A 320 8.08 1.33 11.72
CA SER A 320 9.46 0.92 12.00
C SER A 320 9.48 -0.46 12.66
N GLN A 321 10.43 -1.30 12.26
CA GLN A 321 10.77 -2.52 13.01
C GLN A 321 11.75 -2.25 14.16
N ASN A 322 12.38 -1.07 14.16
CA ASN A 322 13.14 -0.58 15.32
C ASN A 322 12.17 0.08 16.30
N PRO A 323 12.28 -0.20 17.61
CA PRO A 323 11.47 0.49 18.60
C PRO A 323 11.81 1.98 18.59
N LEU A 324 10.77 2.81 18.58
CA LEU A 324 10.89 4.26 18.73
C LEU A 324 11.08 4.55 20.21
N ILE A 325 12.26 5.03 20.60
CA ILE A 325 12.56 5.31 22.00
C ILE A 325 12.16 6.75 22.31
N ALA A 326 11.15 6.91 23.15
CA ALA A 326 10.87 8.16 23.86
C ALA A 326 11.41 8.05 25.30
N ASP A 327 11.41 9.15 26.06
CA ASP A 327 12.05 9.24 27.38
C ASP A 327 11.76 8.06 28.33
N LYS A 328 10.51 7.60 28.40
CA LYS A 328 10.07 6.48 29.25
C LYS A 328 9.10 5.52 28.58
N SER A 329 8.92 5.64 27.27
CA SER A 329 7.95 4.84 26.54
C SER A 329 8.40 4.54 25.11
N THR A 330 7.72 3.58 24.50
CA THR A 330 7.84 3.29 23.08
C THR A 330 6.47 3.09 22.46
N PRO A 331 6.07 3.87 21.44
CA PRO A 331 4.74 3.75 20.83
C PRO A 331 4.56 2.45 20.03
N ASN A 332 5.65 1.81 19.59
CA ASN A 332 5.65 0.55 18.85
C ASN A 332 6.46 -0.53 19.60
N ALA A 333 6.15 -1.79 19.33
CA ALA A 333 6.91 -2.91 19.87
C ALA A 333 8.25 -3.08 19.12
N PRO A 334 9.31 -3.60 19.79
CA PRO A 334 10.52 -4.06 19.10
C PRO A 334 10.15 -5.07 18.01
N ILE A 335 10.76 -5.02 16.82
CA ILE A 335 10.44 -5.91 15.69
C ILE A 335 8.93 -5.99 15.33
N ALA A 336 8.17 -4.93 15.65
CA ALA A 336 6.75 -4.79 15.38
C ALA A 336 5.91 -5.94 15.99
N PHE A 337 4.98 -6.52 15.24
CA PHE A 337 4.15 -7.62 15.76
C PHE A 337 4.98 -8.88 16.06
N ASP A 338 6.22 -8.96 15.59
CA ASP A 338 7.06 -10.13 15.82
C ASP A 338 7.51 -10.28 17.29
N TRP A 339 7.39 -9.21 18.08
CA TRP A 339 7.54 -9.29 19.53
C TRP A 339 6.54 -10.23 20.19
N SER A 340 5.49 -10.65 19.49
CA SER A 340 4.54 -11.64 19.99
C SER A 340 5.15 -13.01 20.30
N HIS A 341 6.39 -13.32 19.87
CA HIS A 341 7.14 -14.47 20.38
C HIS A 341 7.50 -14.35 21.86
N VAL A 342 7.66 -13.12 22.35
CA VAL A 342 8.05 -12.82 23.73
C VAL A 342 6.83 -12.47 24.58
N ASP A 343 5.98 -11.57 24.08
CA ASP A 343 4.77 -11.12 24.76
C ASP A 343 3.66 -10.84 23.74
N HIS A 344 2.81 -11.85 23.54
CA HIS A 344 1.80 -11.89 22.50
C HIS A 344 0.78 -10.74 22.63
N ARG A 345 0.02 -10.70 23.73
CA ARG A 345 -1.09 -9.74 23.90
C ARG A 345 -0.58 -8.31 23.89
N SER A 346 0.54 -8.07 24.56
CA SER A 346 1.17 -6.76 24.67
C SER A 346 1.63 -6.23 23.32
N ALA A 347 2.31 -7.08 22.52
CA ALA A 347 2.74 -6.73 21.17
C ALA A 347 1.55 -6.46 20.24
N GLN A 348 0.55 -7.37 20.21
CA GLN A 348 -0.64 -7.20 19.37
C GLN A 348 -1.40 -5.92 19.73
N ASN A 349 -1.66 -5.69 21.01
CA ASN A 349 -2.38 -4.50 21.49
C ASN A 349 -1.63 -3.21 21.15
N THR A 350 -0.32 -3.17 21.40
CA THR A 350 0.55 -2.03 21.08
C THR A 350 0.55 -1.72 19.59
N MET A 351 0.80 -2.73 18.76
CA MET A 351 1.01 -2.52 17.33
C MET A 351 -0.30 -2.23 16.58
N TRP A 352 -1.41 -2.86 16.97
CA TRP A 352 -2.73 -2.48 16.45
C TRP A 352 -3.09 -1.04 16.84
N SER A 353 -2.90 -0.67 18.11
CA SER A 353 -3.13 0.70 18.59
C SER A 353 -2.28 1.73 17.81
N TYR A 354 -1.01 1.39 17.56
CA TYR A 354 -0.07 2.22 16.81
C TYR A 354 -0.47 2.42 15.35
N ILE A 355 -0.77 1.34 14.62
CA ILE A 355 -1.19 1.41 13.22
C ILE A 355 -2.54 2.13 13.09
N LEU A 356 -3.52 1.83 13.95
CA LEU A 356 -4.85 2.41 13.85
C LEU A 356 -4.86 3.92 14.12
N LYS A 357 -4.00 4.43 15.01
CA LYS A 357 -3.84 5.87 15.21
C LYS A 357 -3.35 6.56 13.92
N GLY A 358 -2.36 5.96 13.24
CA GLY A 358 -1.85 6.49 11.97
C GLY A 358 -2.90 6.45 10.86
N ILE A 359 -3.64 5.34 10.77
CA ILE A 359 -4.73 5.18 9.80
C ILE A 359 -5.87 6.18 10.06
N ASP A 360 -6.24 6.44 11.32
CA ASP A 360 -7.23 7.47 11.69
C ASP A 360 -6.85 8.82 11.06
N GLY A 361 -5.63 9.30 11.33
CA GLY A 361 -5.11 10.53 10.76
C GLY A 361 -5.13 10.54 9.23
N LEU A 362 -4.73 9.44 8.58
CA LEU A 362 -4.77 9.31 7.12
C LEU A 362 -6.21 9.40 6.57
N ILE A 363 -7.18 8.70 7.18
CA ILE A 363 -8.57 8.75 6.74
C ILE A 363 -9.15 10.17 6.90
N GLU A 364 -8.86 10.84 8.02
CA GLU A 364 -9.31 12.23 8.24
C GLU A 364 -8.76 13.17 7.15
N LEU A 365 -7.48 13.04 6.78
CA LEU A 365 -6.88 13.79 5.68
C LEU A 365 -7.57 13.51 4.33
N LEU A 366 -7.82 12.24 4.02
CA LEU A 366 -8.48 11.83 2.77
C LEU A 366 -9.93 12.31 2.69
N LYS A 367 -10.65 12.36 3.82
CA LYS A 367 -12.03 12.88 3.90
C LYS A 367 -12.08 14.41 3.80
N ALA A 368 -11.06 15.10 4.29
CA ALA A 368 -10.98 16.55 4.18
C ALA A 368 -10.60 17.02 2.77
N THR A 369 -9.85 16.22 2.02
CA THR A 369 -9.18 16.65 0.78
C THR A 369 -9.97 16.30 -0.47
N ASP A 370 -10.22 17.31 -1.31
CA ASP A 370 -10.82 17.13 -2.63
C ASP A 370 -9.84 16.53 -3.65
N VAL A 371 -10.34 15.70 -4.55
CA VAL A 371 -9.53 15.13 -5.63
C VAL A 371 -9.02 16.24 -6.53
N ASP A 372 -7.69 16.31 -6.71
CA ASP A 372 -6.98 17.34 -7.48
C ASP A 372 -7.29 18.78 -7.02
N GLY A 373 -7.78 18.96 -5.78
CA GLY A 373 -8.22 20.26 -5.25
C GLY A 373 -9.55 20.77 -5.80
N ASP A 374 -10.34 19.92 -6.45
CA ASP A 374 -11.63 20.26 -7.07
C ASP A 374 -12.80 19.59 -6.33
N PRO A 375 -13.61 20.35 -5.56
CA PRO A 375 -14.76 19.80 -4.84
C PRO A 375 -15.79 19.09 -5.73
N ALA A 376 -15.88 19.44 -7.02
CA ALA A 376 -16.80 18.80 -7.95
C ALA A 376 -16.42 17.34 -8.25
N LYS A 377 -15.16 16.96 -7.99
CA LYS A 377 -14.68 15.58 -8.11
C LYS A 377 -14.86 14.78 -6.82
N GLY A 378 -15.41 15.36 -5.75
CA GLY A 378 -15.55 14.68 -4.47
C GLY A 378 -14.22 14.51 -3.73
N LYS A 379 -14.25 13.72 -2.65
CA LYS A 379 -13.12 13.56 -1.74
C LYS A 379 -12.18 12.47 -2.19
N MET A 380 -10.90 12.59 -1.82
CA MET A 380 -9.93 11.51 -2.03
C MET A 380 -10.39 10.22 -1.35
N TRP A 381 -11.05 10.32 -0.19
CA TRP A 381 -11.60 9.16 0.53
C TRP A 381 -12.56 8.33 -0.32
N ASP A 382 -13.41 8.97 -1.11
CA ASP A 382 -14.46 8.33 -1.91
C ASP A 382 -13.90 7.35 -2.96
N ARG A 383 -12.59 7.42 -3.23
CA ARG A 383 -11.87 6.64 -4.24
C ARG A 383 -10.69 5.86 -3.67
N SER A 384 -10.60 5.75 -2.35
CA SER A 384 -9.46 5.14 -1.64
C SER A 384 -9.82 3.79 -1.04
N VAL A 385 -8.86 2.86 -1.08
CA VAL A 385 -8.87 1.65 -0.24
C VAL A 385 -7.63 1.65 0.64
N ILE A 386 -7.83 1.50 1.95
CA ILE A 386 -6.74 1.16 2.88
C ILE A 386 -6.78 -0.35 3.08
N TYR A 387 -5.70 -1.03 2.71
CA TYR A 387 -5.52 -2.47 2.87
C TYR A 387 -4.46 -2.75 3.93
N ILE A 388 -4.82 -3.36 5.05
CA ILE A 388 -3.85 -3.75 6.09
C ILE A 388 -3.31 -5.14 5.73
N ALA A 389 -2.19 -5.17 5.01
CA ALA A 389 -1.56 -6.39 4.57
C ALA A 389 -0.91 -7.11 5.76
N THR A 390 -1.27 -8.36 5.97
CA THR A 390 -0.76 -9.20 7.06
C THR A 390 -0.04 -10.41 6.50
N GLU A 391 1.10 -10.77 7.09
CA GLU A 391 1.90 -11.92 6.66
C GLU A 391 1.21 -13.25 6.98
N PHE A 392 0.86 -13.46 8.24
CA PHE A 392 0.30 -14.70 8.80
C PHE A 392 -0.32 -14.42 10.17
N GLY A 393 -0.98 -15.40 10.77
CA GLY A 393 -1.56 -15.32 12.12
C GLY A 393 -0.64 -15.85 13.20
N ARG A 394 -1.17 -16.01 14.42
CA ARG A 394 -0.39 -16.43 15.59
C ARG A 394 -1.03 -17.63 16.29
N ASP A 395 -0.19 -18.58 16.66
CA ASP A 395 -0.58 -19.77 17.44
C ASP A 395 -0.61 -19.42 18.91
N LYS A 396 -1.82 -19.27 19.46
CA LYS A 396 -2.00 -19.04 20.89
C LYS A 396 -2.03 -20.38 21.65
N VAL A 397 -0.90 -21.09 21.65
CA VAL A 397 -0.71 -22.33 22.44
C VAL A 397 0.11 -22.00 23.68
N SER A 398 -0.58 -21.88 24.82
CA SER A 398 -0.06 -21.81 26.21
C SER A 398 1.31 -21.13 26.45
N GLY A 399 1.30 -19.92 27.00
CA GLY A 399 2.50 -19.15 27.38
C GLY A 399 2.24 -17.65 27.24
N ASN A 400 3.22 -16.81 27.60
CA ASN A 400 3.13 -15.36 27.34
C ASN A 400 3.42 -15.01 25.87
N GLY A 401 4.13 -15.88 25.13
CA GLY A 401 4.44 -15.73 23.70
C GLY A 401 3.58 -16.60 22.78
N SER A 402 3.80 -16.48 21.47
CA SER A 402 3.03 -17.18 20.42
C SER A 402 3.86 -17.49 19.18
N GLY A 403 3.64 -18.66 18.59
CA GLY A 403 4.23 -19.08 17.31
C GLY A 403 3.52 -18.48 16.09
N HIS A 404 4.01 -18.79 14.89
CA HIS A 404 3.36 -18.39 13.64
C HIS A 404 2.29 -19.40 13.24
N HIS A 405 1.16 -18.93 12.71
CA HIS A 405 0.09 -19.78 12.23
C HIS A 405 -0.44 -19.32 10.87
N LEU A 406 -0.87 -20.25 10.01
CA LEU A 406 -1.38 -19.90 8.68
C LEU A 406 -2.76 -19.23 8.73
N ASN A 407 -3.58 -19.57 9.72
CA ASN A 407 -4.92 -19.02 9.88
C ASN A 407 -4.90 -17.61 10.49
N ASN A 408 -5.57 -16.65 9.83
CA ASN A 408 -5.65 -15.26 10.26
C ASN A 408 -6.81 -14.52 9.56
N GLY A 409 -6.68 -13.20 9.39
CA GLY A 409 -7.48 -12.37 8.51
C GLY A 409 -6.78 -11.05 8.21
N THR A 410 -7.46 -10.21 7.44
CA THR A 410 -7.02 -8.86 7.09
C THR A 410 -8.14 -7.87 7.32
N VAL A 411 -7.76 -6.60 7.40
CA VAL A 411 -8.67 -5.47 7.53
C VAL A 411 -8.59 -4.64 6.27
N MET A 412 -9.73 -4.28 5.72
CA MET A 412 -9.83 -3.33 4.63
C MET A 412 -10.79 -2.22 5.02
N ILE A 413 -10.42 -0.98 4.71
CA ILE A 413 -11.20 0.20 5.08
C ILE A 413 -11.40 1.06 3.84
N SER A 414 -12.65 1.26 3.44
CA SER A 414 -12.99 2.01 2.23
C SER A 414 -14.48 2.30 2.15
N PRO A 415 -14.90 3.46 1.60
CA PRO A 415 -16.31 3.70 1.29
C PRO A 415 -16.79 2.87 0.09
N LEU A 416 -15.89 2.19 -0.63
CA LEU A 416 -16.20 1.28 -1.74
C LEU A 416 -16.61 -0.12 -1.26
N LEU A 417 -16.45 -0.40 0.04
CA LEU A 417 -16.71 -1.70 0.64
C LEU A 417 -18.01 -1.69 1.43
N ASN A 418 -18.69 -2.83 1.47
CA ASN A 418 -19.86 -3.06 2.29
C ASN A 418 -19.41 -3.27 3.75
N GLY A 419 -19.10 -2.15 4.40
CA GLY A 419 -18.49 -2.06 5.73
C GLY A 419 -19.43 -2.39 6.87
N ASN A 420 -18.92 -2.23 8.09
CA ASN A 420 -19.50 -2.70 9.35
C ASN A 420 -19.79 -4.20 9.34
N LYS A 421 -18.87 -4.98 8.75
CA LYS A 421 -19.05 -6.41 8.52
C LYS A 421 -17.78 -7.22 8.74
N ILE A 422 -17.99 -8.44 9.23
CA ILE A 422 -17.00 -9.51 9.28
C ILE A 422 -17.42 -10.53 8.24
N TYR A 423 -16.51 -10.86 7.32
CA TYR A 423 -16.67 -11.93 6.36
C TYR A 423 -15.87 -13.13 6.85
N GLY A 424 -16.60 -14.16 7.29
CA GLY A 424 -16.08 -15.32 7.99
C GLY A 424 -16.43 -15.28 9.47
N GLY A 425 -15.54 -15.77 10.32
CA GLY A 425 -15.73 -15.76 11.77
C GLY A 425 -14.63 -16.52 12.49
N ILE A 426 -14.80 -16.70 13.80
CA ILE A 426 -13.90 -17.47 14.66
C ILE A 426 -14.68 -18.64 15.27
N ASP A 427 -14.05 -19.80 15.28
CA ASP A 427 -14.52 -20.91 16.08
C ASP A 427 -14.01 -20.75 17.53
N ALA A 428 -14.92 -20.47 18.47
CA ALA A 428 -14.57 -20.19 19.86
C ALA A 428 -13.84 -21.35 20.57
N ALA A 429 -14.05 -22.60 20.14
CA ALA A 429 -13.40 -23.75 20.75
C ALA A 429 -11.92 -23.83 20.37
N THR A 430 -11.60 -23.50 19.13
CA THR A 430 -10.22 -23.61 18.60
C THR A 430 -9.47 -22.28 18.58
N GLY A 431 -10.19 -21.15 18.57
CA GLY A 431 -9.64 -19.82 18.34
C GLY A 431 -9.25 -19.55 16.88
N LEU A 432 -9.50 -20.50 15.96
CA LEU A 432 -9.17 -20.38 14.54
C LEU A 432 -10.32 -19.72 13.78
N THR A 433 -9.96 -18.93 12.77
CA THR A 433 -10.92 -18.35 11.85
C THR A 433 -11.42 -19.37 10.83
N HIS A 434 -12.59 -19.11 10.24
CA HIS A 434 -13.12 -19.87 9.12
C HIS A 434 -13.62 -18.93 8.01
N GLY A 435 -13.76 -19.45 6.80
CA GLY A 435 -14.16 -18.67 5.62
C GLY A 435 -15.65 -18.36 5.53
N PHE A 436 -16.06 -17.96 4.31
CA PHE A 436 -17.39 -17.49 3.98
C PHE A 436 -17.69 -17.66 2.49
N ASN A 437 -18.94 -17.41 2.10
CA ASN A 437 -19.36 -17.38 0.70
C ASN A 437 -19.15 -16.00 0.07
N ALA A 438 -18.31 -15.88 -0.94
CA ALA A 438 -18.01 -14.60 -1.60
C ALA A 438 -19.21 -13.87 -2.23
N GLN A 439 -20.28 -14.59 -2.59
CA GLN A 439 -21.48 -14.00 -3.19
C GLN A 439 -22.47 -13.45 -2.17
N THR A 440 -22.64 -14.12 -1.03
CA THR A 440 -23.63 -13.74 -0.01
C THR A 440 -23.01 -13.06 1.20
N GLY A 441 -21.73 -13.32 1.47
CA GLY A 441 -21.01 -12.88 2.67
C GLY A 441 -21.25 -13.78 3.88
N GLU A 442 -22.12 -14.78 3.76
CA GLU A 442 -22.49 -15.65 4.88
C GLU A 442 -21.31 -16.54 5.32
N PRO A 443 -21.10 -16.71 6.63
CA PRO A 443 -20.09 -17.62 7.17
C PRO A 443 -20.21 -19.04 6.62
N ASP A 444 -19.07 -19.65 6.30
CA ASP A 444 -18.99 -21.02 5.80
C ASP A 444 -17.77 -21.72 6.40
N LYS A 445 -18.01 -22.54 7.43
CA LYS A 445 -16.95 -23.26 8.16
C LYS A 445 -16.19 -24.27 7.31
N THR A 446 -16.69 -24.62 6.13
CA THR A 446 -16.05 -25.58 5.22
C THR A 446 -15.12 -24.91 4.20
N LYS A 447 -15.09 -23.57 4.18
CA LYS A 447 -14.29 -22.78 3.26
C LYS A 447 -13.11 -22.13 3.95
N HIS A 448 -12.04 -21.97 3.18
CA HIS A 448 -10.86 -21.20 3.54
C HIS A 448 -10.60 -20.18 2.44
N MET A 449 -10.66 -18.90 2.79
CA MET A 449 -10.23 -17.84 1.89
C MET A 449 -8.71 -17.78 1.88
N ARG A 450 -8.12 -17.33 0.78
CA ARG A 450 -6.66 -17.26 0.54
C ARG A 450 -6.23 -15.85 0.21
N GLU A 451 -4.92 -15.61 0.10
CA GLU A 451 -4.36 -14.30 -0.26
C GLU A 451 -4.95 -13.75 -1.57
N ARG A 452 -5.18 -14.64 -2.56
CA ARG A 452 -5.82 -14.29 -3.84
C ARG A 452 -7.19 -13.65 -3.68
N ASP A 453 -7.92 -14.05 -2.64
CA ASP A 453 -9.25 -13.53 -2.38
C ASP A 453 -9.20 -12.12 -1.81
N MET A 454 -8.25 -11.86 -0.90
CA MET A 454 -8.01 -10.50 -0.39
C MET A 454 -7.64 -9.55 -1.54
N TYR A 455 -6.72 -10.00 -2.40
CA TYR A 455 -6.28 -9.27 -3.59
C TYR A 455 -7.45 -9.00 -4.54
N GLY A 456 -8.28 -10.01 -4.78
CA GLY A 456 -9.45 -9.93 -5.65
C GLY A 456 -10.51 -8.95 -5.16
N VAL A 457 -10.77 -8.90 -3.85
CA VAL A 457 -11.69 -7.93 -3.24
C VAL A 457 -11.20 -6.49 -3.46
N VAL A 458 -9.93 -6.19 -3.19
CA VAL A 458 -9.41 -4.84 -3.38
C VAL A 458 -9.42 -4.45 -4.86
N CYS A 459 -9.02 -5.35 -5.75
CA CYS A 459 -9.12 -5.12 -7.19
C CYS A 459 -10.57 -4.85 -7.62
N GLN A 460 -11.54 -5.60 -7.10
CA GLN A 460 -12.96 -5.39 -7.41
C GLN A 460 -13.47 -4.04 -6.92
N ALA A 461 -13.16 -3.66 -5.68
CA ALA A 461 -13.53 -2.36 -5.13
C ALA A 461 -12.96 -1.22 -5.98
N LEU A 462 -11.72 -1.40 -6.44
CA LEU A 462 -11.06 -0.44 -7.32
C LEU A 462 -11.47 -0.58 -8.78
N GLY A 463 -12.26 -1.57 -9.20
CA GLY A 463 -12.66 -1.75 -10.61
C GLY A 463 -11.51 -2.19 -11.52
N ILE A 464 -10.53 -2.89 -10.97
CA ILE A 464 -9.43 -3.52 -11.70
C ILE A 464 -9.82 -4.97 -11.99
N ASP A 465 -9.79 -5.36 -13.25
CA ASP A 465 -10.09 -6.72 -13.68
C ASP A 465 -8.82 -7.50 -14.02
N TYR A 466 -8.87 -8.81 -13.81
CA TYR A 466 -7.82 -9.74 -14.22
C TYR A 466 -8.39 -11.15 -14.42
N MET A 467 -7.71 -11.94 -15.24
CA MET A 467 -8.13 -13.31 -15.55
C MET A 467 -8.14 -14.17 -14.29
N GLY A 468 -9.26 -14.86 -14.04
CA GLY A 468 -9.41 -15.77 -12.90
C GLY A 468 -9.76 -15.10 -11.58
N ARG A 469 -10.10 -13.80 -11.57
CA ARG A 469 -10.66 -13.13 -10.39
C ARG A 469 -12.08 -13.65 -10.12
N ASP A 470 -12.34 -14.11 -8.89
CA ASP A 470 -13.71 -14.43 -8.46
C ASP A 470 -14.54 -13.16 -8.26
N ASN A 471 -15.86 -13.31 -8.21
CA ASN A 471 -16.75 -12.19 -7.89
C ASN A 471 -17.01 -12.10 -6.39
N TYR A 472 -16.65 -10.99 -5.77
CA TYR A 472 -16.80 -10.72 -4.35
C TYR A 472 -17.97 -9.78 -4.06
N LYS A 473 -19.10 -9.98 -4.75
CA LYS A 473 -20.29 -9.09 -4.71
C LYS A 473 -20.69 -8.68 -3.29
N ALA A 474 -20.72 -9.61 -2.33
CA ALA A 474 -21.17 -9.32 -0.97
C ALA A 474 -20.36 -8.21 -0.27
N MET A 475 -19.07 -8.08 -0.63
CA MET A 475 -18.12 -7.15 -0.02
C MET A 475 -18.11 -5.78 -0.69
N ILE A 476 -18.73 -5.61 -1.85
CA ILE A 476 -18.68 -4.37 -2.62
C ILE A 476 -19.93 -3.54 -2.39
N ARG A 477 -19.75 -2.25 -2.05
CA ARG A 477 -20.87 -1.36 -1.81
C ARG A 477 -21.61 -1.08 -3.13
N GLY A 478 -22.91 -1.34 -3.16
CA GLY A 478 -23.77 -1.05 -4.32
C GLY A 478 -23.74 -2.07 -5.46
N ALA A 479 -23.16 -3.27 -5.25
CA ALA A 479 -23.03 -4.32 -6.27
C ALA A 479 -24.19 -5.32 -6.35
#